data_AF-A0A2E5GXK2-F1
#
_entry.id   AF-A0A2E5GXK2-F1
#
_cell.length_a   1.000
_cell.length_b   1.000
_cell.length_c   1.000
_cell.angle_alpha   90.00
_cell.angle_beta   90.00
_cell.angle_gamma   90.00
#
_symmetry.space_group_name_H-M   'P 1'
#
loop_
_entity.id
_entity.type
_entity.pdbx_description
1 polymer ?
#
loop_
_entity_poly.entity_id
_entity_poly.type
_entity_poly.pdbx_seq_one_letter_code
_entity_poly.pdbx_strand_id
1 'polypeptide(L)'
;MKQSWTPERTQKFKQAAFVYLYVAILYESTVYVMFENQILPERLGSPVAWLIAGGILAFAIFFGLYFWQNVWIARSIWTLQVFRFPGLIAGAFFPQPDTATPSSFYVVALMVVSINFWTLARASWDL
;
A
#
# COMPACT_ATOMS: atom_id res chain seq x y z
N MET A 1 8.40 15.60 11.70
CA MET A 1 8.87 15.71 13.10
C MET A 1 9.10 14.30 13.63
N LYS A 2 10.30 14.02 14.14
CA LYS A 2 10.66 12.71 14.70
C LYS A 2 10.05 12.55 16.08
N GLN A 3 9.50 11.38 16.38
CA GLN A 3 8.98 11.02 17.71
C GLN A 3 9.89 9.99 18.36
N SER A 4 10.05 10.07 19.68
CA SER A 4 10.83 9.12 20.48
C SER A 4 9.90 8.09 21.12
N TRP A 5 10.27 6.82 21.02
CA TRP A 5 9.45 5.71 21.51
C TRP A 5 10.30 4.66 22.23
N THR A 6 9.64 3.75 22.95
CA THR A 6 10.28 2.55 23.49
C THR A 6 10.90 1.70 22.36
N PRO A 7 11.91 0.86 22.65
CA PRO A 7 12.53 -0.01 21.66
C PRO A 7 11.52 -0.93 20.95
N GLU A 8 10.56 -1.48 21.69
CA GLU A 8 9.49 -2.35 21.16
C GLU A 8 8.62 -1.63 20.14
N ARG A 9 8.21 -0.39 20.46
CA ARG A 9 7.40 0.43 19.56
C ARG A 9 8.19 0.88 18.33
N THR A 10 9.47 1.19 18.50
CA THR A 10 10.39 1.46 17.37
C THR A 10 10.44 0.29 16.39
N GLN A 11 10.47 -0.95 16.90
CA GLN A 11 10.46 -2.14 16.06
C GLN A 11 9.17 -2.28 15.27
N LYS A 12 8.00 -1.98 15.86
CA LYS A 12 6.71 -1.97 15.16
C LYS A 12 6.70 -0.99 13.98
N PHE A 13 7.24 0.23 14.17
CA PHE A 13 7.37 1.20 13.08
C PHE A 13 8.29 0.70 11.96
N LYS A 14 9.44 0.11 12.30
CA LYS A 14 10.36 -0.44 11.29
C LYS A 14 9.73 -1.61 10.53
N GLN A 15 9.02 -2.51 11.23
CA GLN A 15 8.29 -3.61 10.61
C GLN A 15 7.23 -3.08 9.65
N ALA A 16 6.40 -2.12 10.09
CA ALA A 16 5.40 -1.48 9.24
C ALA A 16 6.03 -0.78 8.03
N ALA A 17 7.17 -0.11 8.20
CA ALA A 17 7.89 0.52 7.10
C ALA A 17 8.33 -0.49 6.03
N PHE A 18 8.98 -1.60 6.44
CA PHE A 18 9.43 -2.62 5.49
C PHE A 18 8.28 -3.35 4.80
N VAL A 19 7.22 -3.70 5.54
CA VAL A 19 6.03 -4.32 4.95
C VAL A 19 5.36 -3.34 3.98
N TYR A 20 5.26 -2.06 4.33
CA TYR A 20 4.75 -1.04 3.43
C TYR A 20 5.58 -0.92 2.15
N LEU A 21 6.92 -0.89 2.26
CA LEU A 21 7.82 -0.84 1.11
C LEU A 21 7.67 -2.07 0.21
N TYR A 22 7.60 -3.26 0.79
CA TYR A 22 7.37 -4.50 0.04
C TYR A 22 6.06 -4.44 -0.74
N VAL A 23 4.97 -4.03 -0.09
CA VAL A 23 3.67 -3.86 -0.75
C VAL A 23 3.74 -2.79 -1.85
N ALA A 24 4.43 -1.68 -1.63
CA ALA A 24 4.60 -0.64 -2.64
C ALA A 24 5.34 -1.15 -3.87
N ILE A 25 6.40 -1.95 -3.69
CA ILE A 25 7.11 -2.59 -4.81
C ILE A 25 6.17 -3.51 -5.59
N LEU A 26 5.37 -4.35 -4.91
CA LEU A 26 4.40 -5.21 -5.58
C LEU A 26 3.39 -4.42 -6.41
N TYR A 27 2.92 -3.27 -5.89
CA TYR A 27 2.02 -2.39 -6.61
C TYR A 27 2.69 -1.76 -7.84
N GLU A 28 3.87 -1.15 -7.68
CA GLU A 28 4.61 -0.54 -8.78
C GLU A 28 4.92 -1.57 -9.87
N SER A 29 5.37 -2.78 -9.49
CA SER A 29 5.61 -3.88 -10.43
C SER A 29 4.33 -4.31 -11.15
N THR A 30 3.19 -4.38 -10.45
CA THR A 30 1.90 -4.71 -11.08
C THR A 30 1.51 -3.65 -12.10
N VAL A 31 1.59 -2.36 -11.72
CA VAL A 31 1.24 -1.25 -12.62
C VAL A 31 2.18 -1.24 -13.83
N TYR A 32 3.48 -1.49 -13.62
CA TYR A 32 4.44 -1.62 -14.71
C TYR A 32 4.08 -2.75 -15.68
N VAL A 33 3.72 -3.93 -15.18
CA VAL A 33 3.27 -5.05 -16.02
C VAL A 33 1.98 -4.69 -16.77
N MET A 34 1.01 -4.04 -16.11
CA MET A 34 -0.23 -3.60 -16.78
C MET A 34 0.02 -2.52 -17.84
N PHE A 35 1.02 -1.66 -17.63
CA PHE A 35 1.47 -0.65 -18.58
C PHE A 35 2.07 -1.30 -19.84
N GLU A 36 3.01 -2.24 -19.67
CA GLU A 36 3.62 -2.98 -20.78
C GLU A 36 2.58 -3.76 -21.61
N ASN A 37 1.52 -4.26 -20.97
CA ASN A 37 0.44 -4.97 -21.64
C ASN A 37 -0.69 -4.07 -22.18
N GLN A 38 -0.55 -2.73 -22.09
CA GLN A 38 -1.54 -1.75 -22.56
C GLN A 38 -2.94 -1.91 -21.93
N ILE A 39 -3.01 -2.37 -20.68
CA ILE A 39 -4.28 -2.61 -19.96
C ILE A 39 -4.67 -1.38 -19.12
N LEU A 40 -3.75 -0.45 -18.89
CA LEU A 40 -4.00 0.73 -18.06
C LEU A 40 -4.91 1.76 -18.76
N PRO A 41 -5.93 2.29 -18.09
CA PRO A 41 -6.77 3.33 -18.64
C PRO A 41 -6.02 4.67 -18.68
N GLU A 42 -5.89 5.27 -19.87
CA GLU A 42 -5.20 6.57 -20.07
C GLU A 42 -6.00 7.80 -19.58
N ARG A 43 -7.26 7.61 -19.18
CA ARG A 43 -8.18 8.69 -18.80
C ARG A 43 -7.69 9.55 -17.62
N LEU A 44 -6.77 9.03 -16.80
CA LEU A 44 -6.23 9.70 -15.61
C LEU A 44 -4.86 10.35 -15.87
N GLY A 45 -4.41 10.41 -17.13
CA GLY A 45 -3.11 10.96 -17.53
C GLY A 45 -2.04 9.88 -17.73
N SER A 46 -0.78 10.33 -17.89
CA SER A 46 0.34 9.45 -18.25
C SER A 46 0.59 8.36 -17.18
N PRO A 47 0.52 7.07 -17.54
CA PRO A 47 0.85 5.97 -16.63
C PRO A 47 2.26 6.07 -16.03
N VAL A 48 3.23 6.54 -16.81
CA VAL A 48 4.62 6.70 -16.38
C VAL A 48 4.74 7.79 -15.32
N ALA A 49 4.00 8.90 -15.46
CA ALA A 49 3.97 9.94 -14.44
C ALA A 49 3.40 9.41 -13.11
N TRP A 50 2.36 8.56 -13.18
CA TRP A 50 1.79 7.90 -12.00
C TRP A 50 2.74 6.91 -11.34
N LEU A 51 3.50 6.12 -12.11
CA LEU A 51 4.54 5.23 -11.58
C LEU A 51 5.62 6.02 -10.81
N ILE A 52 6.12 7.11 -11.39
CA ILE A 52 7.12 7.95 -10.72
C ILE A 52 6.55 8.57 -9.45
N ALA A 53 5.33 9.11 -9.51
CA ALA A 53 4.66 9.71 -8.37
C ALA A 53 4.42 8.68 -7.25
N GLY A 54 4.01 7.47 -7.61
CA GLY A 54 3.81 6.35 -6.68
C GLY A 54 5.10 5.94 -5.99
N GLY A 55 6.21 5.83 -6.74
CA GLY A 55 7.54 5.55 -6.19
C GLY A 55 8.03 6.62 -5.20
N ILE A 56 7.86 7.90 -5.55
CA ILE A 56 8.20 9.02 -4.65
C ILE A 56 7.36 8.97 -3.37
N LEU A 57 6.05 8.75 -3.50
CA LEU A 57 5.14 8.64 -2.35
C LEU A 57 5.50 7.46 -1.47
N ALA A 58 5.82 6.30 -2.07
CA ALA A 58 6.22 5.11 -1.34
C ALA A 58 7.51 5.35 -0.55
N PHE A 59 8.50 5.99 -1.18
CA PHE A 59 9.75 6.37 -0.52
C PHE A 59 9.50 7.33 0.65
N ALA A 60 8.67 8.36 0.46
CA ALA A 60 8.35 9.33 1.50
C ALA A 60 7.66 8.68 2.71
N ILE A 61 6.73 7.75 2.48
CA ILE A 61 6.03 7.02 3.55
C ILE A 61 7.00 6.08 4.27
N PHE A 62 7.80 5.31 3.52
CA PHE A 62 8.83 4.45 4.11
C PHE A 62 9.78 5.26 5.00
N PHE A 63 10.29 6.38 4.49
CA PHE A 63 11.18 7.26 5.22
C PHE A 63 10.53 7.81 6.49
N GLY A 64 9.28 8.26 6.39
CA GLY A 64 8.50 8.77 7.52
C GLY A 64 8.24 7.71 8.59
N LEU A 65 7.93 6.47 8.20
CA LEU A 65 7.74 5.37 9.14
C LEU A 65 9.06 4.92 9.78
N TYR A 66 10.12 4.78 8.98
CA TYR A 66 11.40 4.23 9.42
C TYR A 66 12.22 5.20 10.28
N PHE A 67 12.38 6.44 9.82
CA PHE A 67 13.25 7.42 10.46
C PHE A 67 12.53 8.35 11.43
N TRP A 68 11.33 8.82 11.07
CA TRP A 68 10.58 9.75 11.93
C TRP A 68 9.69 9.03 12.94
N GLN A 69 9.28 7.80 12.64
CA GLN A 69 8.43 6.96 13.50
C GLN A 69 7.20 7.73 13.99
N ASN A 70 6.61 8.49 13.06
CA ASN A 70 5.53 9.41 13.39
C ASN A 70 4.18 8.68 13.37
N VAL A 71 3.49 8.68 14.51
CA VAL A 71 2.20 8.00 14.67
C VAL A 71 1.13 8.56 13.73
N TRP A 72 1.16 9.86 13.44
CA TRP A 72 0.17 10.48 12.55
C TRP A 72 0.35 10.02 11.10
N ILE A 73 1.59 9.82 10.66
CA ILE A 73 1.85 9.22 9.34
C ILE A 73 1.25 7.81 9.31
N ALA A 74 1.56 6.98 10.31
CA ALA A 74 1.02 5.61 10.37
C ALA A 74 -0.53 5.59 10.39
N ARG A 75 -1.17 6.48 11.16
CA ARG A 75 -2.64 6.60 11.23
C ARG A 75 -3.26 7.05 9.92
N SER A 76 -2.68 8.05 9.26
CA SER A 76 -3.18 8.54 7.97
C SER A 76 -3.09 7.46 6.90
N ILE A 77 -1.95 6.77 6.80
CA ILE A 77 -1.78 5.68 5.82
C ILE A 77 -2.69 4.48 6.15
N TRP A 78 -2.83 4.14 7.44
CA TRP A 78 -3.77 3.11 7.88
C TRP A 78 -5.22 3.46 7.48
N THR A 79 -5.63 4.71 7.67
CA THR A 79 -6.98 5.18 7.29
C THR A 79 -7.18 5.12 5.77
N LEU A 80 -6.18 5.56 5.00
CA LEU A 80 -6.22 5.48 3.53
C LEU A 80 -6.31 4.04 3.02
N GLN A 81 -5.67 3.09 3.69
CA GLN A 81 -5.74 1.67 3.36
C GLN A 81 -7.16 1.10 3.51
N VAL A 82 -7.97 1.59 4.46
CA VAL A 82 -9.36 1.13 4.64
C VAL A 82 -10.18 1.26 3.36
N PHE A 83 -10.00 2.38 2.64
CA PHE A 83 -10.73 2.64 1.39
C PHE A 83 -10.34 1.72 0.23
N ARG A 84 -9.27 0.92 0.37
CA ARG A 84 -8.88 -0.08 -0.65
C ARG A 84 -9.70 -1.37 -0.56
N PHE A 85 -10.15 -1.73 0.64
CA PHE A 85 -10.85 -3.00 0.86
C PHE A 85 -12.11 -3.18 0.01
N PRO A 86 -13.02 -2.19 -0.13
CA PRO A 86 -14.22 -2.36 -0.94
C PRO A 86 -13.92 -2.78 -2.39
N GLY A 87 -12.94 -2.13 -3.02
CA GLY A 87 -12.54 -2.46 -4.40
C GLY A 87 -11.91 -3.85 -4.53
N LEU A 88 -11.08 -4.24 -3.56
CA LEU A 88 -10.46 -5.57 -3.55
C LEU A 88 -11.46 -6.70 -3.27
N ILE A 89 -12.39 -6.48 -2.34
CA ILE A 89 -13.48 -7.43 -2.04
C ILE A 89 -14.39 -7.57 -3.26
N ALA A 90 -14.78 -6.46 -3.88
CA ALA A 90 -15.58 -6.47 -5.10
C ALA A 90 -14.91 -7.26 -6.23
N GLY A 91 -13.64 -6.98 -6.52
CA GLY A 91 -12.88 -7.70 -7.55
C GLY A 91 -12.64 -9.19 -7.23
N ALA A 92 -12.51 -9.55 -5.95
CA ALA A 92 -12.27 -10.93 -5.52
C ALA A 92 -13.54 -11.80 -5.57
N PHE A 93 -14.68 -11.27 -5.14
CA PHE A 93 -15.90 -12.06 -4.90
C PHE A 93 -17.06 -11.72 -5.83
N PHE A 94 -17.04 -10.56 -6.49
CA PHE A 94 -18.09 -10.09 -7.40
C PHE A 94 -17.48 -9.62 -8.74
N PRO A 95 -16.72 -10.48 -9.45
CA PRO A 95 -16.04 -10.09 -10.68
C PRO A 95 -17.04 -9.73 -11.78
N GLN A 96 -16.73 -8.68 -12.56
CA GLN A 96 -17.51 -8.35 -13.75
C GLN A 96 -17.08 -9.26 -14.91
N PRO A 97 -18.00 -9.64 -15.83
CA PRO A 97 -17.68 -10.55 -16.92
C PRO A 97 -16.52 -10.08 -17.81
N ASP A 98 -16.37 -8.75 -17.96
CA ASP A 98 -15.45 -8.13 -18.91
C ASP A 98 -14.15 -7.61 -18.27
N THR A 99 -13.88 -7.93 -16.99
CA THR A 99 -12.63 -7.49 -16.34
C THR A 99 -11.43 -8.31 -16.79
N ALA A 100 -10.37 -7.63 -17.24
CA ALA A 100 -9.11 -8.25 -17.66
C ALA A 100 -8.33 -8.91 -16.51
N THR A 101 -8.57 -8.51 -15.25
CA THR A 101 -7.86 -9.02 -14.08
C THR A 101 -8.63 -10.17 -13.42
N PRO A 102 -8.01 -11.34 -13.21
CA PRO A 102 -8.70 -12.49 -12.61
C PRO A 102 -8.99 -12.27 -11.12
N SER A 103 -10.08 -12.86 -10.61
CA SER A 103 -10.50 -12.77 -9.20
C SER A 103 -9.42 -13.23 -8.21
N SER A 104 -8.64 -14.24 -8.57
CA SER A 104 -7.51 -14.74 -7.76
C SER A 104 -6.45 -13.66 -7.50
N PHE A 105 -6.22 -12.75 -8.45
CA PHE A 105 -5.31 -11.62 -8.25
C PHE A 105 -5.80 -10.69 -7.13
N TYR A 106 -7.11 -10.39 -7.11
CA TYR A 106 -7.71 -9.58 -6.06
C TYR A 106 -7.68 -10.27 -4.69
N VAL A 107 -7.82 -11.60 -4.62
CA VAL A 107 -7.65 -12.37 -3.37
C VAL A 107 -6.23 -12.23 -2.83
N VAL A 108 -5.21 -12.37 -3.69
CA VAL A 108 -3.80 -12.19 -3.31
C VAL A 108 -3.55 -10.75 -2.85
N ALA A 109 -4.04 -9.76 -3.61
CA ALA A 109 -3.91 -8.36 -3.25
C ALA A 109 -4.59 -8.07 -1.90
N LEU A 110 -5.77 -8.64 -1.63
CA LEU A 110 -6.47 -8.50 -0.36
C LEU A 110 -5.67 -9.09 0.81
N MET A 111 -5.02 -10.23 0.62
CA MET A 111 -4.13 -10.83 1.63
C MET A 111 -2.94 -9.91 1.93
N VAL A 112 -2.23 -9.47 0.89
CA VAL A 112 -1.06 -8.58 1.01
C VAL A 112 -1.45 -7.27 1.69
N VAL A 113 -2.57 -6.67 1.29
CA VAL A 113 -3.11 -5.44 1.88
C VAL A 113 -3.51 -5.64 3.34
N SER A 114 -4.12 -6.77 3.68
CA SER A 114 -4.52 -7.09 5.06
C SER A 114 -3.30 -7.20 5.99
N ILE A 115 -2.22 -7.82 5.53
CA ILE A 115 -0.96 -7.90 6.29
C ILE A 115 -0.39 -6.50 6.54
N ASN A 116 -0.31 -5.69 5.49
CA ASN A 116 0.18 -4.32 5.61
C ASN A 116 -0.71 -3.50 6.56
N PHE A 117 -2.02 -3.57 6.39
CA PHE A 117 -3.01 -2.93 7.25
C PHE A 117 -2.84 -3.29 8.72
N TRP A 118 -2.64 -4.57 9.04
CA TRP A 118 -2.37 -5.03 10.39
C TRP A 118 -1.05 -4.48 10.96
N THR A 119 0.04 -4.51 10.18
CA THR A 119 1.33 -3.97 10.66
C THR A 119 1.28 -2.46 10.89
N LEU A 120 0.57 -1.72 10.03
CA LEU A 120 0.31 -0.29 10.23
C LEU A 120 -0.52 -0.05 11.48
N ALA A 121 -1.54 -0.87 11.75
CA ALA A 121 -2.36 -0.77 12.96
C ALA A 121 -1.50 -0.90 14.23
N ARG A 122 -0.55 -1.85 14.23
CA ARG A 122 0.38 -2.04 15.35
C ARG A 122 1.32 -0.86 15.54
N ALA A 123 1.78 -0.23 14.47
CA ALA A 123 2.60 0.97 14.57
C ALA A 123 1.79 2.20 15.03
N SER A 124 0.51 2.28 14.68
CA SER A 124 -0.34 3.46 14.89
C SER A 124 -1.15 3.47 16.19
N TRP A 125 -1.59 2.30 16.66
CA TRP A 125 -2.57 2.18 17.74
C TRP A 125 -2.10 1.38 18.95
N ASP A 126 -1.15 0.44 18.80
CA ASP A 126 -0.61 -0.23 19.98
C ASP A 126 -0.02 0.83 20.93
N LEU A 127 -0.22 0.65 22.24
CA LEU A 127 0.35 1.50 23.29
C LEU A 127 1.80 1.09 23.57
#